data_AF-A0A6P7SAZ2-F1
#
_entry.id   AF-A0A6P7SAZ2-F1
#
_cell.length_a   1.000
_cell.length_b   1.000
_cell.length_c   1.000
_cell.angle_alpha   90.00
_cell.angle_beta   90.00
_cell.angle_gamma   90.00
#
_symmetry.space_group_name_H-M   'P 1'
#
loop_
_entity.id
_entity.type
_entity.pdbx_description
1 polymer ?
#
loop_
_entity_poly.entity_id
_entity_poly.type
_entity_poly.pdbx_seq_one_letter_code
_entity_poly.pdbx_strand_id
1 'polypeptide(L)'
;MIPSKLYIPLLSALLAHLSWHRNVAERIPPRFPNKSPVDLVFMLDSSASIWPPNFRKQLAFVEYMAEQLDVGLAPRQVRVGVLSFSTDARIHFNLSESNTKEILKSRLDTIKQIRGNTNISQALLTMKDELFSPENGGRRNVKKIGIMMTDGTSQNVTATQIAAEKCREENITLFVIGIGRKVDYHELVRIASKPTERYLKLSSTYAALDVIKSDVIHNVIEDEWNLPYAMGLNEKPTEVRSSKTDEKPLELVSGGKPSTVVEVDPGSGFIPEFPSPLRVKEDIVTTTAGPAMHIEAKGKHAMQMIFLIRSTVFKAASRPKR
;
A
#
# COMPACT_ATOMS: atom_id res chain seq x y z
N MET A 1 32.51 -45.05 11.22
CA MET A 1 31.37 -45.66 10.49
C MET A 1 30.09 -45.01 10.99
N ILE A 2 29.34 -44.32 10.13
CA ILE A 2 28.04 -43.74 10.49
C ILE A 2 27.03 -44.90 10.52
N PRO A 3 26.24 -45.08 11.61
CA PRO A 3 25.31 -46.20 11.71
C PRO A 3 24.26 -46.16 10.60
N SER A 4 23.97 -47.34 10.02
CA SER A 4 23.10 -47.54 8.84
C SER A 4 21.69 -46.95 8.97
N LYS A 5 21.22 -46.68 10.18
CA LYS A 5 19.91 -46.06 10.45
C LYS A 5 19.83 -44.56 10.13
N LEU A 6 20.96 -43.88 9.88
CA LEU A 6 20.97 -42.46 9.48
C LEU A 6 21.01 -42.23 7.95
N TYR A 7 21.18 -43.28 7.14
CA TYR A 7 21.40 -43.14 5.69
C TYR A 7 20.14 -42.72 4.92
N ILE A 8 18.99 -43.27 5.29
CA ILE A 8 17.71 -43.01 4.64
C ILE A 8 17.25 -41.54 4.80
N PRO A 9 17.26 -40.93 6.00
CA PRO A 9 16.85 -39.52 6.15
C PRO A 9 17.84 -38.52 5.53
N LEU A 10 19.13 -38.85 5.49
CA LEU A 10 20.13 -38.00 4.83
C LEU A 10 19.99 -38.02 3.31
N LEU A 11 19.72 -39.20 2.73
CA LEU A 11 19.50 -39.34 1.30
C LEU A 11 18.18 -38.70 0.86
N SER A 12 17.11 -38.80 1.66
CA SER A 12 15.84 -38.13 1.35
C SER A 12 15.95 -36.60 1.44
N ALA A 13 16.67 -36.08 2.44
CA ALA A 13 16.95 -34.64 2.54
C ALA A 13 17.81 -34.14 1.37
N LEU A 14 18.82 -34.89 0.95
CA LEU A 14 19.66 -34.55 -0.20
C LEU A 14 18.85 -34.57 -1.51
N LEU A 15 18.02 -35.59 -1.73
CA LEU A 15 17.16 -35.67 -2.91
C LEU A 15 16.08 -34.58 -2.91
N ALA A 16 15.51 -34.24 -1.76
CA ALA A 16 14.60 -33.11 -1.63
C ALA A 16 15.30 -31.78 -1.92
N HIS A 17 16.55 -31.60 -1.46
CA HIS A 17 17.35 -30.41 -1.72
C HIS A 17 17.75 -30.29 -3.19
N LEU A 18 18.15 -31.40 -3.82
CA LEU A 18 18.50 -31.44 -5.25
C LEU A 18 17.27 -31.28 -6.15
N SER A 19 16.12 -31.84 -5.76
CA SER A 19 14.83 -31.63 -6.44
C SER A 19 14.33 -30.20 -6.30
N TRP A 20 14.51 -29.58 -5.12
CA TRP A 20 14.28 -28.16 -4.89
C TRP A 20 15.14 -27.32 -5.83
N HIS A 21 16.45 -27.54 -5.90
CA HIS A 21 17.36 -26.76 -6.76
C HIS A 21 17.12 -26.98 -8.26
N ARG A 22 16.78 -28.21 -8.66
CA ARG A 22 16.43 -28.52 -10.05
C ARG A 22 15.14 -27.81 -10.49
N ASN A 23 14.13 -27.71 -9.62
CA ASN A 23 12.91 -26.93 -9.86
C ASN A 23 13.10 -25.40 -9.79
N VAL A 24 14.24 -24.91 -9.29
CA VAL A 24 14.57 -23.48 -9.29
C VAL A 24 15.15 -23.04 -10.64
N ALA A 25 15.83 -23.92 -11.38
CA ALA A 25 16.47 -23.61 -12.65
C ALA A 25 15.55 -23.70 -13.88
N GLU A 26 14.46 -24.46 -13.84
CA GLU A 26 13.44 -24.52 -14.90
C GLU A 26 12.33 -23.47 -14.75
N ARG A 27 12.40 -22.64 -13.71
CA ARG A 27 11.67 -21.38 -13.67
C ARG A 27 12.37 -20.42 -14.63
N ILE A 28 12.03 -20.51 -15.91
CA ILE A 28 12.02 -19.33 -16.78
C ILE A 28 11.36 -18.25 -15.91
N PRO A 29 12.06 -17.14 -15.57
CA PRO A 29 11.44 -16.11 -14.76
C PRO A 29 10.16 -15.73 -15.49
N PRO A 30 9.00 -15.76 -14.84
CA PRO A 30 7.78 -15.37 -15.54
C PRO A 30 8.05 -13.96 -16.07
N ARG A 31 7.97 -13.77 -17.39
CA ARG A 31 7.81 -12.43 -17.95
C ARG A 31 6.64 -11.83 -17.17
N PHE A 32 6.92 -10.88 -16.28
CA PHE A 32 6.04 -10.43 -15.20
C PHE A 32 4.55 -10.48 -15.60
N PRO A 33 3.78 -11.52 -15.24
CA PRO A 33 2.54 -11.80 -15.96
C PRO A 33 1.39 -10.88 -15.57
N ASN A 34 1.52 -10.06 -14.53
CA ASN A 34 0.46 -9.19 -14.04
C ASN A 34 1.05 -7.94 -13.36
N LYS A 35 1.34 -6.90 -14.14
CA LYS A 35 1.35 -5.54 -13.58
C LYS A 35 -0.12 -5.20 -13.29
N SER A 36 -0.48 -5.03 -12.01
CA SER A 36 -1.84 -4.63 -11.65
C SER A 36 -2.09 -3.18 -12.12
N PRO A 37 -3.30 -2.85 -12.61
CA PRO A 37 -3.62 -1.45 -12.94
C PRO A 37 -3.44 -0.57 -11.70
N VAL A 38 -2.93 0.65 -11.90
CA VAL A 38 -2.76 1.68 -10.87
C VAL A 38 -3.13 3.03 -11.45
N ASP A 39 -3.80 3.86 -10.66
CA ASP A 39 -3.98 5.28 -10.93
C ASP A 39 -2.97 6.07 -10.10
N LEU A 40 -2.09 6.79 -10.79
CA LEU A 40 -0.96 7.49 -10.19
C LEU A 40 -1.09 8.99 -10.42
N VAL A 41 -1.16 9.78 -9.35
CA VAL A 41 -1.20 11.24 -9.46
C VAL A 41 0.05 11.85 -8.86
N PHE A 42 0.70 12.74 -9.61
CA PHE A 42 1.83 13.53 -9.12
C PHE A 42 1.38 14.94 -8.73
N MET A 43 1.74 15.36 -7.52
CA MET A 43 1.53 16.69 -6.97
C MET A 43 2.88 17.40 -6.87
N LEU A 44 3.10 18.37 -7.77
CA LEU A 44 4.37 19.07 -7.91
C LEU A 44 4.31 20.42 -7.19
N ASP A 45 5.15 20.61 -6.18
CA ASP A 45 5.27 21.92 -5.56
C ASP A 45 5.88 22.90 -6.56
N SER A 46 5.14 23.96 -6.83
CA SER A 46 5.43 25.01 -7.79
C SER A 46 5.50 26.38 -7.10
N SER A 47 5.62 26.40 -5.78
CA SER A 47 5.76 27.60 -4.95
C SER A 47 7.00 28.44 -5.30
N ALA A 48 7.05 29.66 -4.77
CA ALA A 48 8.14 30.60 -5.03
C ALA A 48 9.47 30.24 -4.35
N SER A 49 9.47 29.34 -3.35
CA SER A 49 10.69 28.82 -2.72
C SER A 49 11.52 27.95 -3.67
N ILE A 50 10.85 27.29 -4.62
CA ILE A 50 11.48 26.36 -5.54
C ILE A 50 12.14 27.13 -6.69
N TRP A 51 13.45 26.90 -6.86
CA TRP A 51 14.18 27.45 -7.99
C TRP A 51 13.73 26.78 -9.30
N PRO A 52 13.55 27.50 -10.44
CA PRO A 52 12.97 26.91 -11.65
C PRO A 52 13.68 25.64 -12.18
N PRO A 53 15.02 25.51 -12.14
CA PRO A 53 15.70 24.26 -12.45
C PRO A 53 15.34 23.09 -11.53
N ASN A 54 15.04 23.34 -10.25
CA ASN A 54 14.56 22.30 -9.33
C ASN A 54 13.11 21.90 -9.65
N PHE A 55 12.26 22.84 -10.07
CA PHE A 55 10.93 22.50 -10.60
C PHE A 55 11.03 21.60 -11.83
N ARG A 56 11.97 21.88 -12.75
CA ARG A 56 12.25 21.01 -13.90
C ARG A 56 12.71 19.60 -13.49
N LYS A 57 13.44 19.45 -12.38
CA LYS A 57 13.79 18.12 -11.84
C LYS A 57 12.57 17.33 -11.35
N GLN A 58 11.54 17.99 -10.82
CA GLN A 58 10.28 17.33 -10.48
C GLN A 58 9.57 16.82 -11.73
N LEU A 59 9.51 17.62 -12.80
CA LEU A 59 8.93 17.18 -14.07
C LEU A 59 9.71 16.00 -14.67
N ALA A 60 11.03 16.05 -14.65
CA ALA A 60 11.89 14.95 -15.10
C ALA A 60 11.72 13.68 -14.24
N PHE A 61 11.36 13.83 -12.96
CA PHE A 61 10.98 12.69 -12.12
C PHE A 61 9.69 12.04 -12.62
N VAL A 62 8.65 12.82 -12.92
CA VAL A 62 7.40 12.30 -13.48
C VAL A 62 7.62 11.59 -14.81
N GLU A 63 8.38 12.22 -15.71
CA GLU A 63 8.72 11.66 -17.02
C GLU A 63 9.40 10.29 -16.88
N TYR A 64 10.45 10.21 -16.07
CA TYR A 64 11.16 8.95 -15.81
C TYR A 64 10.21 7.87 -15.28
N MET A 65 9.36 8.20 -14.30
CA MET A 65 8.41 7.25 -13.74
C MET A 65 7.44 6.74 -14.81
N ALA A 66 6.89 7.63 -15.64
CA ALA A 66 6.00 7.25 -16.73
C ALA A 66 6.69 6.35 -17.78
N GLU A 67 7.98 6.57 -18.05
CA GLU A 67 8.76 5.73 -18.97
C GLU A 67 8.91 4.29 -18.48
N GLN A 68 9.03 4.06 -17.17
CA GLN A 68 9.18 2.73 -16.57
C GLN A 68 7.84 1.96 -16.46
N LEU A 69 6.72 2.67 -16.51
CA LEU A 69 5.38 2.10 -16.31
C LEU A 69 4.72 1.73 -17.64
N ASP A 70 3.74 0.84 -17.62
CA ASP A 70 2.91 0.54 -18.79
C ASP A 70 1.73 1.54 -18.83
N VAL A 71 2.05 2.78 -19.24
CA VAL A 71 1.09 3.90 -19.27
C VAL A 71 0.16 3.78 -20.47
N GLY A 72 -1.15 3.91 -20.21
CA GLY A 72 -2.17 3.96 -21.25
C GLY A 72 -3.58 3.87 -20.68
N LEU A 73 -4.58 3.98 -21.56
CA LEU A 73 -5.99 3.99 -21.15
C LEU A 73 -6.63 2.59 -21.02
N ALA A 74 -5.95 1.53 -21.45
CA ALA A 74 -6.50 0.18 -21.38
C ALA A 74 -6.77 -0.25 -19.92
N PRO A 75 -7.74 -1.14 -19.66
CA PRO A 75 -8.17 -1.46 -18.29
C PRO A 75 -7.06 -1.91 -17.34
N ARG A 76 -6.02 -2.57 -17.84
CA ARG A 76 -4.89 -3.09 -17.06
C ARG A 76 -3.66 -2.17 -17.04
N GLN A 77 -3.70 -1.05 -17.75
CA GLN A 77 -2.58 -0.11 -17.82
C GLN A 77 -2.59 0.88 -16.65
N VAL A 78 -1.45 1.54 -16.47
CA VAL A 78 -1.28 2.61 -15.49
C VAL A 78 -1.83 3.90 -16.09
N ARG A 79 -2.65 4.61 -15.31
CA ARG A 79 -3.08 5.97 -15.66
C ARG A 79 -2.31 6.97 -14.82
N VAL A 80 -1.86 8.04 -15.45
CA VAL A 80 -1.05 9.08 -14.80
C VAL A 80 -1.80 10.39 -14.83
N GLY A 81 -1.90 11.07 -13.69
CA GLY A 81 -2.40 12.43 -13.56
C GLY A 81 -1.32 13.33 -12.97
N VAL A 82 -1.36 14.62 -13.30
CA VAL A 82 -0.38 15.60 -12.83
C VAL A 82 -1.08 16.89 -12.46
N LEU A 83 -0.84 17.34 -11.24
CA LEU A 83 -1.15 18.70 -10.80
C LEU A 83 0.11 19.37 -10.27
N SER A 84 0.17 20.69 -10.36
CA SER A 84 1.13 21.48 -9.59
C SER A 84 0.39 22.35 -8.60
N PHE A 85 0.99 22.64 -7.46
CA PHE A 85 0.36 23.51 -6.46
C PHE A 85 1.30 24.63 -6.01
N SER A 86 0.70 25.76 -5.65
CA SER A 86 1.37 26.89 -5.03
C SER A 86 0.39 27.55 -4.06
N THR A 87 -0.03 28.79 -4.28
CA THR A 87 -1.21 29.36 -3.61
C THR A 87 -2.46 28.57 -3.97
N ASP A 88 -2.57 28.18 -5.25
CA ASP A 88 -3.65 27.37 -5.80
C ASP A 88 -3.13 26.04 -6.37
N ALA A 89 -4.00 25.04 -6.46
CA ALA A 89 -3.75 23.80 -7.18
C ALA A 89 -4.20 23.93 -8.64
N ARG A 90 -3.36 23.48 -9.57
CA ARG A 90 -3.65 23.49 -11.01
C ARG A 90 -3.41 22.10 -11.59
N ILE A 91 -4.46 21.53 -12.14
CA ILE A 91 -4.39 20.29 -12.92
C ILE A 91 -3.76 20.58 -14.28
N HIS A 92 -2.76 19.78 -14.66
CA HIS A 92 -2.13 19.81 -15.98
C HIS A 92 -2.50 18.59 -16.81
N PHE A 93 -2.85 17.49 -16.14
CA PHE A 93 -3.14 16.23 -16.79
C PHE A 93 -4.08 15.38 -15.97
N ASN A 94 -5.23 15.02 -16.56
CA ASN A 94 -6.18 14.08 -15.98
C ASN A 94 -5.78 12.62 -16.25
N LEU A 95 -6.28 11.68 -15.43
CA LEU A 95 -6.04 10.25 -15.64
C LEU A 95 -6.58 9.77 -17.00
N SER A 96 -7.68 10.36 -17.48
CA SER A 96 -8.29 10.11 -18.79
C SER A 96 -7.47 10.63 -19.98
N GLU A 97 -6.47 11.49 -19.75
CA GLU A 97 -5.63 12.06 -20.81
C GLU A 97 -4.30 11.28 -20.99
N SER A 98 -4.05 10.27 -20.13
CA SER A 98 -2.85 9.42 -20.11
C SER A 98 -2.77 8.38 -21.23
N ASN A 99 -2.94 8.83 -22.48
CA ASN A 99 -3.03 7.99 -23.68
C ASN A 99 -1.74 7.23 -23.99
N THR A 100 -0.64 7.97 -24.13
CA THR A 100 0.68 7.40 -24.45
C THR A 100 1.78 8.15 -23.70
N LYS A 101 2.96 7.51 -23.61
CA LYS A 101 4.14 8.09 -22.97
C LYS A 101 4.61 9.35 -23.69
N GLU A 102 4.51 9.38 -25.01
CA GLU A 102 4.92 10.51 -25.86
C GLU A 102 4.03 11.74 -25.61
N ILE A 103 2.72 11.54 -25.51
CA ILE A 103 1.78 12.62 -25.19
C ILE A 103 2.08 13.15 -23.79
N LEU A 104 2.24 12.27 -22.80
CA LEU A 104 2.57 12.64 -21.43
C LEU A 104 3.85 13.50 -21.40
N LYS A 105 4.92 13.03 -22.03
CA LYS A 105 6.19 13.76 -22.15
C LYS A 105 6.01 15.15 -22.77
N SER A 106 5.34 15.22 -23.92
CA SER A 106 5.10 16.49 -24.61
C SER A 106 4.32 17.50 -23.75
N ARG A 107 3.36 17.04 -22.94
CA ARG A 107 2.62 17.92 -22.02
C ARG A 107 3.49 18.37 -20.86
N LEU A 108 4.28 17.48 -20.26
CA LEU A 108 5.20 17.84 -19.16
C LEU A 108 6.17 18.96 -19.56
N ASP A 109 6.66 18.96 -20.81
CA ASP A 109 7.57 19.99 -21.32
C ASP A 109 6.94 21.40 -21.29
N THR A 110 5.63 21.48 -21.52
CA THR A 110 4.87 22.74 -21.55
C THR A 110 4.54 23.30 -20.17
N ILE A 111 4.63 22.48 -19.11
CA ILE A 111 4.27 22.90 -17.75
C ILE A 111 5.26 23.97 -17.25
N LYS A 112 4.71 25.11 -16.85
CA LYS A 112 5.46 26.23 -16.27
C LYS A 112 5.19 26.32 -14.78
N GLN A 113 6.23 26.67 -14.03
CA GLN A 113 6.12 26.96 -12.60
C GLN A 113 5.20 28.18 -12.39
N ILE A 114 4.18 28.03 -11.56
CA ILE A 114 3.17 29.05 -11.23
C ILE A 114 3.76 30.13 -10.31
N ARG A 115 4.50 29.71 -9.27
CA ARG A 115 4.96 30.52 -8.13
C ARG A 115 3.82 30.97 -7.22
N GLY A 116 4.16 31.28 -5.98
CA GLY A 116 3.19 31.62 -4.94
C GLY A 116 3.56 30.97 -3.62
N ASN A 117 2.56 30.82 -2.75
CA ASN A 117 2.73 30.13 -1.47
C ASN A 117 2.70 28.60 -1.64
N THR A 118 2.54 27.84 -0.55
CA THR A 118 2.55 26.38 -0.53
C THR A 118 1.29 25.83 0.14
N ASN A 119 0.22 25.67 -0.64
CA ASN A 119 -1.09 25.20 -0.19
C ASN A 119 -1.26 23.69 -0.44
N ILE A 120 -0.75 22.88 0.50
CA ILE A 120 -0.78 21.42 0.39
C ILE A 120 -2.20 20.85 0.56
N SER A 121 -3.01 21.43 1.45
CA SER A 121 -4.37 20.93 1.71
C SER A 121 -5.23 21.00 0.44
N GLN A 122 -5.15 22.10 -0.32
CA GLN A 122 -5.86 22.22 -1.59
C GLN A 122 -5.34 21.22 -2.63
N ALA A 123 -4.03 21.02 -2.73
CA ALA A 123 -3.45 20.01 -3.64
C ALA A 123 -3.98 18.60 -3.37
N LEU A 124 -4.05 18.20 -2.09
CA LEU A 124 -4.58 16.91 -1.66
C LEU A 124 -6.07 16.77 -2.01
N LEU A 125 -6.88 17.79 -1.75
CA LEU A 125 -8.31 17.77 -2.05
C LEU A 125 -8.57 17.77 -3.56
N THR A 126 -7.89 18.61 -4.35
CA THR A 126 -7.97 18.59 -5.82
C THR A 126 -7.57 17.23 -6.39
N MET A 127 -6.53 16.59 -5.85
CA MET A 127 -6.18 15.23 -6.25
C MET A 127 -7.32 14.24 -5.96
N LYS A 128 -7.85 14.27 -4.74
CA LYS A 128 -8.89 13.33 -4.27
C LYS A 128 -10.20 13.50 -5.03
N ASP A 129 -10.68 14.74 -5.11
CA ASP A 129 -12.03 15.09 -5.58
C ASP A 129 -12.09 15.28 -7.09
N GLU A 130 -11.00 15.71 -7.73
CA GLU A 130 -10.97 15.94 -9.17
C GLU A 130 -10.16 14.89 -9.90
N LEU A 131 -8.88 14.67 -9.58
CA LEU A 131 -8.06 13.77 -10.42
C LEU A 131 -8.43 12.29 -10.29
N PHE A 132 -8.80 11.83 -9.09
CA PHE A 132 -9.27 10.46 -8.87
C PHE A 132 -10.75 10.25 -9.12
N SER A 133 -11.46 11.26 -9.64
CA SER A 133 -12.86 11.15 -9.93
C SER A 133 -13.12 10.33 -11.22
N PRO A 134 -14.25 9.61 -11.31
CA PRO A 134 -14.58 8.84 -12.50
C PRO A 134 -14.59 9.66 -13.80
N GLU A 135 -15.08 10.90 -13.74
CA GLU A 135 -15.16 11.81 -14.89
C GLU A 135 -13.78 12.22 -15.43
N ASN A 136 -12.76 12.28 -14.57
CA ASN A 136 -11.38 12.55 -14.97
C ASN A 136 -10.55 11.27 -15.17
N GLY A 137 -11.20 10.11 -15.23
CA GLY A 137 -10.57 8.82 -15.56
C GLY A 137 -10.13 7.98 -14.37
N GLY A 138 -10.49 8.38 -13.14
CA GLY A 138 -10.25 7.60 -11.93
C GLY A 138 -11.07 6.31 -11.89
N ARG A 139 -10.43 5.22 -11.47
CA ARG A 139 -11.01 3.87 -11.41
C ARG A 139 -11.31 3.49 -9.97
N ARG A 140 -12.52 2.98 -9.71
CA ARG A 140 -12.96 2.60 -8.35
C ARG A 140 -12.24 1.39 -7.77
N ASN A 141 -11.96 0.37 -8.59
CA ASN A 141 -11.40 -0.91 -8.15
C ASN A 141 -9.90 -1.03 -8.48
N VAL A 142 -9.20 0.09 -8.47
CA VAL A 142 -7.79 0.20 -8.83
C VAL A 142 -7.07 0.94 -7.71
N LYS A 143 -5.83 0.54 -7.42
CA LYS A 143 -5.02 1.21 -6.43
C LYS A 143 -4.78 2.67 -6.84
N LYS A 144 -5.07 3.60 -5.93
CA LYS A 144 -4.85 5.04 -6.10
C LYS A 144 -3.61 5.47 -5.31
N ILE A 145 -2.65 6.08 -5.98
CA ILE A 145 -1.41 6.52 -5.36
C ILE A 145 -1.17 7.99 -5.69
N GLY A 146 -1.08 8.83 -4.67
CA GLY A 146 -0.66 10.23 -4.78
C GLY A 146 0.81 10.36 -4.39
N ILE A 147 1.65 10.89 -5.29
CA ILE A 147 3.05 11.19 -5.04
C ILE A 147 3.23 12.72 -4.94
N MET A 148 3.61 13.21 -3.77
CA MET A 148 3.88 14.62 -3.54
C MET A 148 5.39 14.91 -3.47
N MET A 149 5.83 15.98 -4.12
CA MET A 149 7.18 16.54 -3.97
C MET A 149 7.06 17.97 -3.46
N THR A 150 7.74 18.31 -2.37
CA THR A 150 7.70 19.67 -1.78
C THR A 150 9.00 20.03 -1.05
N ASP A 151 9.34 21.32 -1.04
CA ASP A 151 10.45 21.87 -0.25
C ASP A 151 10.02 22.76 0.93
N GLY A 152 8.71 22.95 1.07
CA GLY A 152 8.11 23.91 1.98
C GLY A 152 7.23 23.28 3.06
N THR A 153 6.90 24.12 4.04
CA THR A 153 5.86 23.87 5.03
C THR A 153 4.53 24.34 4.46
N SER A 154 3.43 23.65 4.76
CA SER A 154 2.12 24.15 4.33
C SER A 154 1.75 25.43 5.06
N GLN A 155 0.88 26.22 4.44
CA GLN A 155 0.33 27.42 5.09
C GLN A 155 -0.57 27.10 6.29
N ASN A 156 -1.15 25.90 6.34
CA ASN A 156 -2.10 25.50 7.37
C ASN A 156 -1.98 24.00 7.65
N VAL A 157 -1.12 23.67 8.63
CA VAL A 157 -0.81 22.30 9.04
C VAL A 157 -2.06 21.51 9.42
N THR A 158 -3.02 22.14 10.13
CA THR A 158 -4.27 21.48 10.55
C THR A 158 -5.13 21.11 9.35
N ALA A 159 -5.34 22.05 8.41
CA ALA A 159 -6.10 21.76 7.19
C ALA A 159 -5.41 20.70 6.32
N THR A 160 -4.08 20.73 6.24
CA THR A 160 -3.27 19.74 5.53
C THR A 160 -3.42 18.35 6.13
N GLN A 161 -3.40 18.24 7.47
CA GLN A 161 -3.63 16.96 8.15
C GLN A 161 -5.04 16.41 7.85
N ILE A 162 -6.08 17.24 7.98
CA ILE A 162 -7.47 16.84 7.71
C ILE A 162 -7.63 16.38 6.24
N ALA A 163 -7.02 17.10 5.29
CA ALA A 163 -7.06 16.73 3.88
C ALA A 163 -6.37 15.38 3.62
N ALA A 164 -5.24 15.11 4.27
CA ALA A 164 -4.54 13.83 4.16
C ALA A 164 -5.34 12.67 4.77
N GLU A 165 -6.06 12.90 5.88
CA GLU A 165 -6.98 11.93 6.48
C GLU A 165 -8.10 11.56 5.51
N LYS A 166 -8.77 12.57 4.91
CA LYS A 166 -9.80 12.36 3.88
C LYS A 166 -9.30 11.57 2.68
N CYS A 167 -8.06 11.79 2.23
CA CYS A 167 -7.47 11.01 1.14
C CYS A 167 -7.33 9.53 1.53
N ARG A 168 -6.90 9.24 2.77
CA ARG A 168 -6.73 7.87 3.24
C ARG A 168 -8.06 7.14 3.45
N GLU A 169 -9.10 7.84 3.89
CA GLU A 169 -10.47 7.31 3.96
C GLU A 169 -10.98 6.84 2.59
N GLU A 170 -10.55 7.50 1.50
CA GLU A 170 -10.83 7.12 0.11
C GLU A 170 -9.86 6.07 -0.46
N ASN A 171 -9.10 5.39 0.41
CA ASN A 171 -8.09 4.38 0.05
C ASN A 171 -6.98 4.90 -0.89
N ILE A 172 -6.64 6.18 -0.80
CA ILE A 172 -5.51 6.76 -1.55
C ILE A 172 -4.23 6.59 -0.72
N THR A 173 -3.23 5.92 -1.30
CA THR A 173 -1.87 5.85 -0.74
C THR A 173 -1.15 7.17 -1.00
N LEU A 174 -0.67 7.84 0.05
CA LEU A 174 0.10 9.08 -0.06
C LEU A 174 1.59 8.82 0.14
N PHE A 175 2.36 9.01 -0.93
CA PHE A 175 3.81 8.99 -0.91
C PHE A 175 4.35 10.43 -0.96
N VAL A 176 5.26 10.77 -0.05
CA VAL A 176 5.74 12.14 0.13
C VAL A 176 7.26 12.19 0.01
N ILE A 177 7.74 13.11 -0.81
CA ILE A 177 9.15 13.43 -0.99
C ILE A 177 9.38 14.85 -0.49
N GLY A 178 9.95 14.96 0.71
CA GLY A 178 10.41 16.23 1.27
C GLY A 178 11.83 16.55 0.83
N ILE A 179 12.06 17.74 0.26
CA ILE A 179 13.35 18.13 -0.30
C ILE A 179 13.84 19.42 0.34
N GLY A 180 15.09 19.46 0.79
CA GLY A 180 15.69 20.63 1.42
C GLY A 180 15.61 20.59 2.94
N ARG A 181 16.20 21.62 3.55
CA ARG A 181 16.36 21.72 5.01
C ARG A 181 15.20 22.41 5.72
N LYS A 182 14.27 22.99 4.97
CA LYS A 182 13.16 23.79 5.49
C LYS A 182 11.85 23.00 5.58
N VAL A 183 11.86 21.73 5.18
CA VAL A 183 10.69 20.86 5.30
C VAL A 183 10.36 20.61 6.77
N ASP A 184 9.08 20.67 7.11
CA ASP A 184 8.60 20.27 8.43
C ASP A 184 8.38 18.76 8.45
N TYR A 185 9.29 18.02 9.08
CA TYR A 185 9.19 16.57 9.20
C TYR A 185 7.89 16.13 9.87
N HIS A 186 7.44 16.80 10.94
CA HIS A 186 6.25 16.41 11.68
C HIS A 186 4.99 16.58 10.84
N GLU A 187 4.95 17.60 10.01
CA GLU A 187 3.88 17.78 9.03
C GLU A 187 3.91 16.67 7.98
N LEU A 188 5.06 16.41 7.33
CA LEU A 188 5.14 15.40 6.27
C LEU A 188 4.80 13.98 6.76
N VAL A 189 5.15 13.64 8.01
CA VAL A 189 4.79 12.36 8.66
C VAL A 189 3.27 12.19 8.83
N ARG A 190 2.52 13.28 8.98
CA ARG A 190 1.05 13.27 9.09
C ARG A 190 0.37 13.15 7.73
N ILE A 191 1.06 13.57 6.67
CA ILE A 191 0.58 13.45 5.29
C ILE A 191 0.84 12.05 4.75
N ALA A 192 2.06 11.55 4.87
CA ALA A 192 2.45 10.26 4.32
C ALA A 192 1.63 9.10 4.91
N SER A 193 1.33 8.09 4.07
CA SER A 193 0.71 6.84 4.50
C SER A 193 1.62 6.04 5.43
N LYS A 194 1.06 5.03 6.10
CA LYS A 194 1.78 4.16 7.05
C LYS A 194 2.13 2.80 6.43
N PRO A 195 3.27 2.20 6.79
CA PRO A 195 4.31 2.71 7.70
C PRO A 195 5.10 3.87 7.08
N THR A 196 5.41 4.89 7.89
CA THR A 196 5.94 6.18 7.39
C THR A 196 7.26 6.02 6.65
N GLU A 197 8.13 5.11 7.10
CA GLU A 197 9.47 4.86 6.57
C GLU A 197 9.43 4.37 5.11
N ARG A 198 8.29 3.80 4.72
CA ARG A 198 8.03 3.34 3.36
C ARG A 198 7.53 4.47 2.46
N TYR A 199 6.69 5.36 2.97
CA TYR A 199 5.97 6.35 2.17
C TYR A 199 6.50 7.79 2.31
N LEU A 200 7.48 8.04 3.18
CA LEU A 200 8.14 9.33 3.31
C LEU A 200 9.62 9.20 2.98
N LYS A 201 10.09 10.00 2.02
CA LYS A 201 11.51 10.17 1.71
C LYS A 201 11.91 11.61 1.95
N LEU A 202 13.01 11.80 2.65
CA LEU A 202 13.60 13.11 2.89
C LEU A 202 14.94 13.20 2.18
N SER A 203 15.20 14.34 1.56
CA SER A 203 16.49 14.65 0.96
C SER A 203 16.88 16.09 1.26
N SER A 204 18.17 16.38 1.31
CA SER A 204 18.67 17.75 1.37
C SER A 204 18.65 18.48 0.02
N THR A 205 18.59 17.75 -1.10
CA THR A 205 18.66 18.33 -2.46
C THR A 205 17.79 17.60 -3.48
N TYR A 206 17.41 18.31 -4.54
CA TYR A 206 16.68 17.74 -5.67
C TYR A 206 17.49 16.72 -6.49
N ALA A 207 18.81 16.58 -6.27
CA ALA A 207 19.61 15.53 -6.92
C ALA A 207 19.24 14.12 -6.42
N ALA A 208 18.73 14.00 -5.19
CA ALA A 208 18.33 12.69 -4.67
C ALA A 208 17.09 12.13 -5.37
N LEU A 209 16.35 12.93 -6.14
CA LEU A 209 15.27 12.43 -6.98
C LEU A 209 15.76 11.32 -7.91
N ASP A 210 17.02 11.36 -8.37
CA ASP A 210 17.60 10.31 -9.20
C ASP A 210 17.70 8.95 -8.49
N VAL A 211 17.91 8.96 -7.18
CA VAL A 211 17.97 7.75 -6.35
C VAL A 211 16.56 7.31 -5.93
N ILE A 212 15.70 8.27 -5.56
CA ILE A 212 14.34 8.00 -5.07
C ILE A 212 13.45 7.38 -6.14
N LYS A 213 13.69 7.66 -7.44
CA LYS A 213 12.96 7.06 -8.57
C LYS A 213 12.88 5.52 -8.44
N SER A 214 14.02 4.85 -8.22
CA SER A 214 14.07 3.40 -8.09
C SER A 214 13.32 2.90 -6.84
N ASP A 215 13.44 3.62 -5.73
CA ASP A 215 12.73 3.29 -4.48
C ASP A 215 11.20 3.33 -4.65
N VAL A 216 10.67 4.32 -5.38
CA VAL A 216 9.23 4.44 -5.62
C VAL A 216 8.73 3.29 -6.48
N ILE A 217 9.45 2.94 -7.56
CA ILE A 217 9.05 1.83 -8.43
C ILE A 217 8.98 0.52 -7.63
N HIS A 218 10.08 0.16 -6.95
CA HIS A 218 10.18 -1.14 -6.30
C HIS A 218 9.34 -1.27 -5.03
N ASN A 219 9.34 -0.26 -4.15
CA ASN A 219 8.73 -0.40 -2.83
C ASN A 219 7.30 0.14 -2.74
N VAL A 220 6.86 0.94 -3.72
CA VAL A 220 5.53 1.56 -3.70
C VAL A 220 4.68 1.01 -4.83
N ILE A 221 5.19 0.94 -6.05
CA ILE A 221 4.37 0.50 -7.18
C ILE A 221 4.35 -1.03 -7.27
N GLU A 222 5.51 -1.68 -7.27
CA GLU A 222 5.62 -3.13 -7.43
C GLU A 222 5.11 -3.92 -6.21
N ASP A 223 5.40 -3.47 -4.99
CA ASP A 223 4.87 -4.13 -3.80
C ASP A 223 3.33 -3.98 -3.66
N GLU A 224 2.75 -2.90 -4.17
CA GLU A 224 1.29 -2.75 -4.25
C GLU A 224 0.69 -3.67 -5.33
N TRP A 225 1.47 -4.03 -6.36
CA TRP A 225 1.09 -5.08 -7.31
C TRP A 225 1.21 -6.48 -6.73
N ASN A 226 2.03 -6.66 -5.69
CA ASN A 226 2.24 -7.93 -4.99
C ASN A 226 1.29 -8.18 -3.81
N LEU A 227 0.35 -7.27 -3.54
CA LEU A 227 -0.82 -7.63 -2.74
C LEU A 227 -1.62 -8.66 -3.52
N PRO A 228 -2.00 -9.80 -2.92
CA PRO A 228 -2.86 -10.74 -3.59
C PRO A 228 -4.20 -10.03 -3.81
N TYR A 229 -4.39 -9.51 -5.02
CA TYR A 229 -5.72 -9.47 -5.62
C TYR A 229 -6.09 -10.93 -5.85
N ALA A 230 -6.40 -11.62 -4.75
CA ALA A 230 -6.99 -12.93 -4.75
C ALA A 230 -8.23 -12.79 -5.63
N MET A 231 -8.20 -13.47 -6.76
CA MET A 231 -9.39 -13.83 -7.51
C MET A 231 -10.51 -14.11 -6.50
N GLY A 232 -11.66 -13.45 -6.66
CA GLY A 232 -12.76 -13.47 -5.71
C GLY A 232 -13.12 -14.87 -5.23
N LEU A 233 -12.55 -15.28 -4.10
CA LEU A 233 -12.89 -16.47 -3.34
C LEU A 233 -13.02 -16.06 -1.88
N ASN A 234 -13.98 -15.16 -1.62
CA ASN A 234 -14.62 -15.06 -0.32
C ASN A 234 -15.98 -15.78 -0.40
N GLU A 235 -15.95 -17.07 -0.71
CA GLU A 235 -16.99 -17.99 -0.24
C GLU A 235 -16.33 -18.83 0.85
N LYS A 236 -16.78 -18.64 2.09
CA LYS A 236 -16.43 -19.56 3.18
C LYS A 236 -16.80 -20.98 2.72
N PRO A 237 -15.95 -22.00 2.94
CA PRO A 237 -16.34 -23.37 2.66
C PRO A 237 -17.63 -23.68 3.40
N THR A 238 -18.71 -23.87 2.64
CA THR A 238 -19.94 -24.42 3.18
C THR A 238 -19.61 -25.84 3.58
N GLU A 239 -19.73 -26.16 4.86
CA GLU A 239 -19.68 -27.55 5.31
C GLU A 239 -20.75 -28.33 4.55
N VAL A 240 -20.32 -29.13 3.57
CA VAL A 240 -21.17 -30.11 2.92
C VAL A 240 -21.46 -31.18 3.97
N ARG A 241 -22.57 -30.99 4.68
CA ARG A 241 -23.12 -32.02 5.57
C ARG A 241 -23.59 -33.17 4.68
N SER A 242 -22.76 -34.20 4.60
CA SER A 242 -23.07 -35.50 4.01
C SER A 242 -24.44 -36.00 4.49
N SER A 243 -25.43 -35.98 3.60
CA SER A 243 -26.70 -36.67 3.76
C SER A 243 -26.44 -38.19 3.75
N LYS A 244 -26.49 -38.82 4.93
CA LYS A 244 -26.74 -40.25 5.00
C LYS A 244 -28.23 -40.47 4.77
N THR A 245 -28.54 -41.10 3.65
CA THR A 245 -29.73 -41.91 3.46
C THR A 245 -29.77 -43.00 4.53
N ASP A 246 -30.84 -43.06 5.31
CA ASP A 246 -31.28 -44.28 5.97
C ASP A 246 -32.81 -44.29 6.01
N GLU A 247 -33.34 -45.46 5.71
CA GLU A 247 -34.73 -45.73 5.35
C GLU A 247 -35.69 -45.65 6.54
N LYS A 248 -36.96 -45.38 6.20
CA LYS A 248 -38.12 -45.32 7.11
C LYS A 248 -38.54 -46.74 7.52
N PRO A 249 -39.06 -46.93 8.74
CA PRO A 249 -40.36 -47.61 8.83
C PRO A 249 -41.42 -46.77 9.56
N LEU A 250 -42.67 -46.92 9.10
CA LEU A 250 -43.91 -46.32 9.60
C LEU A 250 -44.42 -47.02 10.86
N GLU A 251 -45.05 -46.25 11.75
CA GLU A 251 -46.18 -46.58 12.67
C GLU A 251 -46.42 -45.34 13.56
N LEU A 252 -47.56 -44.97 14.17
CA LEU A 252 -49.00 -45.25 14.06
C LEU A 252 -49.70 -44.08 14.83
N VAL A 253 -50.98 -43.82 14.54
CA VAL A 253 -51.78 -42.64 14.92
C VAL A 253 -52.22 -42.58 16.41
N SER A 254 -52.24 -41.38 17.01
CA SER A 254 -53.27 -40.81 17.93
C SER A 254 -52.68 -39.55 18.60
N GLY A 255 -53.35 -38.44 18.92
CA GLY A 255 -54.72 -37.93 18.92
C GLY A 255 -54.70 -36.62 19.74
N GLY A 256 -55.64 -35.69 19.53
CA GLY A 256 -55.91 -34.60 20.50
C GLY A 256 -55.67 -33.16 20.04
N LYS A 257 -56.77 -32.51 19.63
CA LYS A 257 -57.06 -31.06 19.48
C LYS A 257 -57.17 -30.34 20.86
N PRO A 258 -57.51 -29.03 20.96
CA PRO A 258 -57.12 -27.84 20.16
C PRO A 258 -56.96 -26.52 21.01
N SER A 259 -56.67 -25.42 20.30
CA SER A 259 -57.14 -24.03 20.50
C SER A 259 -56.87 -23.25 21.80
N THR A 260 -56.25 -22.06 21.67
CA THR A 260 -56.95 -20.76 21.84
C THR A 260 -56.18 -19.60 21.21
N VAL A 261 -56.94 -18.60 20.77
CA VAL A 261 -56.61 -17.44 19.92
C VAL A 261 -56.71 -16.15 20.76
N VAL A 262 -56.26 -15.02 20.18
CA VAL A 262 -56.60 -13.60 20.47
C VAL A 262 -55.67 -12.97 21.53
N GLU A 263 -55.00 -11.82 21.35
CA GLU A 263 -55.48 -10.51 20.85
C GLU A 263 -54.33 -9.57 20.40
N VAL A 264 -54.67 -8.48 19.70
CA VAL A 264 -53.76 -7.53 19.03
C VAL A 264 -53.97 -6.09 19.57
N ASP A 265 -52.85 -5.37 19.81
CA ASP A 265 -52.57 -3.90 19.79
C ASP A 265 -53.35 -2.90 20.70
N PRO A 266 -52.96 -1.60 20.83
CA PRO A 266 -51.68 -0.89 20.52
C PRO A 266 -51.22 0.15 21.60
N GLY A 267 -49.98 0.64 21.45
CA GLY A 267 -49.63 2.06 21.64
C GLY A 267 -49.12 2.55 23.02
N SER A 268 -47.92 3.16 23.02
CA SER A 268 -47.63 4.51 23.51
C SER A 268 -46.12 4.68 23.71
N GLY A 269 -45.58 5.82 23.27
CA GLY A 269 -44.16 6.09 23.22
C GLY A 269 -43.54 6.38 24.58
N PHE A 270 -42.22 6.22 24.68
CA PHE A 270 -41.39 6.88 25.68
C PHE A 270 -39.93 6.89 25.22
N ILE A 271 -39.31 8.07 25.25
CA ILE A 271 -37.87 8.31 25.09
C ILE A 271 -37.24 8.07 26.46
N PRO A 272 -35.99 7.59 26.56
CA PRO A 272 -35.10 8.32 27.46
C PRO A 272 -33.67 8.54 26.95
N GLU A 273 -33.13 9.63 27.48
CA GLU A 273 -31.82 10.24 27.28
C GLU A 273 -30.64 9.38 27.76
N PHE A 274 -29.47 9.67 27.20
CA PHE A 274 -28.15 9.23 27.66
C PHE A 274 -27.72 9.95 28.95
N PRO A 275 -26.96 9.27 29.84
CA PRO A 275 -25.99 9.94 30.69
C PRO A 275 -24.54 9.56 30.34
N SER A 276 -23.67 10.57 30.28
CA SER A 276 -22.20 10.43 30.33
C SER A 276 -21.69 10.48 31.80
N PRO A 277 -20.38 10.32 32.10
CA PRO A 277 -19.87 9.12 32.76
C PRO A 277 -19.49 9.36 34.23
N LEU A 278 -19.59 8.30 35.03
CA LEU A 278 -19.10 8.26 36.41
C LEU A 278 -17.59 8.06 36.46
N ARG A 279 -16.96 8.89 37.30
CA ARG A 279 -15.55 8.92 37.69
C ARG A 279 -15.40 8.24 39.05
N VAL A 280 -14.62 7.16 39.15
CA VAL A 280 -14.16 6.55 40.42
C VAL A 280 -12.76 6.00 40.16
N LYS A 281 -11.73 6.74 40.60
CA LYS A 281 -10.89 6.52 41.80
C LYS A 281 -10.06 5.23 41.76
N GLU A 282 -8.75 5.49 41.79
CA GLU A 282 -7.64 4.58 42.02
C GLU A 282 -7.84 3.78 43.31
N ASP A 283 -7.51 2.50 43.27
CA ASP A 283 -7.00 1.80 44.45
C ASP A 283 -5.82 0.91 44.04
N ILE A 284 -4.75 1.08 44.80
CA ILE A 284 -3.45 0.41 44.72
C ILE A 284 -3.59 -0.95 45.39
N VAL A 285 -3.19 -2.03 44.70
CA VAL A 285 -2.83 -3.30 45.36
C VAL A 285 -1.48 -3.76 44.83
N THR A 286 -0.47 -3.63 45.67
CA THR A 286 0.81 -4.32 45.59
C THR A 286 0.64 -5.79 45.95
N THR A 287 1.22 -6.72 45.19
CA THR A 287 1.71 -8.03 45.70
C THR A 287 2.70 -8.69 44.72
N THR A 288 3.96 -8.73 45.18
CA THR A 288 5.04 -9.74 45.04
C THR A 288 5.61 -10.19 43.70
N ALA A 289 6.94 -10.29 43.73
CA ALA A 289 7.88 -10.57 42.65
C ALA A 289 8.23 -12.06 42.44
N GLY A 290 8.67 -12.38 41.21
CA GLY A 290 9.57 -13.49 40.86
C GLY A 290 9.23 -14.22 39.55
N PRO A 291 10.21 -14.81 38.80
CA PRO A 291 11.46 -14.21 38.32
C PRO A 291 11.52 -14.15 36.77
N ALA A 292 12.40 -13.29 36.27
CA ALA A 292 12.74 -13.13 34.86
C ALA A 292 13.39 -14.40 34.28
N MET A 293 13.00 -14.78 33.06
CA MET A 293 13.73 -15.74 32.24
C MET A 293 14.02 -15.13 30.86
N HIS A 294 15.33 -14.98 30.61
CA HIS A 294 15.96 -14.59 29.36
C HIS A 294 15.36 -15.31 28.13
N ILE A 295 14.94 -14.54 27.14
CA ILE A 295 14.90 -14.99 25.74
C ILE A 295 15.74 -13.98 24.94
N GLU A 296 17.06 -14.16 25.00
CA GLU A 296 18.00 -13.53 24.08
C GLU A 296 18.87 -14.64 23.46
N ALA A 297 19.24 -14.45 22.19
CA ALA A 297 20.12 -15.31 21.39
C ALA A 297 19.49 -16.51 20.63
N LYS A 298 18.60 -16.23 19.67
CA LYS A 298 18.50 -17.04 18.44
C LYS A 298 18.59 -16.25 17.11
N GLY A 299 18.64 -14.91 17.16
CA GLY A 299 18.70 -14.06 15.95
C GLY A 299 20.09 -13.81 15.36
N LYS A 300 21.19 -13.98 16.14
CA LYS A 300 22.54 -13.58 15.69
C LYS A 300 23.25 -14.61 14.79
N HIS A 301 22.91 -15.89 14.85
CA HIS A 301 23.55 -16.92 14.01
C HIS A 301 22.92 -17.10 12.61
N ALA A 302 21.62 -16.79 12.46
CA ALA A 302 20.96 -16.83 11.15
C ALA A 302 21.50 -15.73 10.20
N MET A 303 21.82 -14.55 10.75
CA MET A 303 22.40 -13.43 9.99
C MET A 303 23.84 -13.69 9.52
N GLN A 304 24.67 -14.37 10.32
CA GLN A 304 26.04 -14.71 9.90
C GLN A 304 26.10 -15.79 8.81
N MET A 305 25.16 -16.74 8.80
CA MET A 305 25.08 -17.76 7.73
C MET A 305 24.62 -17.18 6.39
N ILE A 306 23.71 -16.21 6.40
CA ILE A 306 23.25 -15.51 5.18
C ILE A 306 24.39 -14.67 4.56
N PHE A 307 25.26 -14.08 5.40
CA PHE A 307 26.42 -13.32 4.92
C PHE A 307 27.50 -14.21 4.30
N LEU A 308 27.73 -15.41 4.86
CA LEU A 308 28.72 -16.35 4.35
C LEU A 308 28.32 -16.91 2.96
N ILE A 309 27.03 -17.21 2.76
CA ILE A 309 26.50 -17.72 1.48
C ILE A 309 26.60 -16.66 0.37
N ARG A 310 26.36 -15.37 0.68
CA ARG A 310 26.52 -14.29 -0.31
C ARG A 310 27.96 -14.10 -0.77
N SER A 311 28.95 -14.31 0.10
CA SER A 311 30.37 -14.14 -0.26
C SER A 311 30.90 -15.24 -1.20
N THR A 312 30.40 -16.47 -1.05
CA THR A 312 30.85 -17.61 -1.85
C THR A 312 30.24 -17.61 -3.26
N VAL A 313 28.99 -17.14 -3.39
CA VAL A 313 28.31 -17.04 -4.69
C VAL A 313 28.93 -15.92 -5.56
N PHE A 314 29.38 -14.81 -4.95
CA PHE A 314 30.01 -13.73 -5.71
C PHE A 314 31.42 -14.08 -6.21
N LYS A 315 32.15 -14.97 -5.52
CA LYS A 315 33.49 -15.43 -5.93
C LYS A 315 33.47 -16.46 -7.06
N ALA A 316 32.33 -17.11 -7.32
CA ALA A 316 32.15 -18.05 -8.42
C ALA A 316 31.79 -17.36 -9.76
N ALA A 317 31.26 -16.13 -9.71
CA ALA A 317 30.77 -15.40 -10.88
C ALA A 317 31.84 -14.55 -11.62
N SER A 318 33.07 -14.49 -11.12
CA SER A 318 34.14 -13.61 -11.66
C SER A 318 35.33 -14.34 -12.30
N ARG A 319 35.18 -15.60 -12.71
CA ARG A 319 36.22 -16.25 -13.54
C ARG A 319 36.07 -15.82 -15.02
N PRO A 320 37.09 -15.23 -15.65
CA PRO A 320 37.06 -14.91 -17.07
C PRO A 320 37.19 -16.20 -17.88
N LYS A 321 36.34 -16.34 -18.91
CA LYS A 321 36.43 -17.43 -19.89
C LYS A 321 37.76 -17.33 -20.65
N ARG A 322 38.56 -18.39 -20.58
CA ARG A 322 39.53 -18.76 -21.62
C ARG A 322 38.92 -19.91 -22.42
#